data_AF-A0A925M5B3-F1
#
_entry.id   AF-A0A925M5B3-F1
#
_cell.length_a   1.000
_cell.length_b   1.000
_cell.length_c   1.000
_cell.angle_alpha   90.00
_cell.angle_beta   90.00
_cell.angle_gamma   90.00
#
_symmetry.space_group_name_H-M   'P 1'
#
loop_
_entity.id
_entity.type
_entity.pdbx_description
1 polymer ?
#
loop_
_entity_poly.entity_id
_entity_poly.type
_entity_poly.pdbx_seq_one_letter_code
_entity_poly.pdbx_strand_id
1 'polypeptide(L)' 'MKGSAVVALQERLRSLGVFKGAADGVFGAETLTAVKAAQRSFRLEQDGVVGAGTWSALLR' A
#
# COMPACT_ATOMS: atom_id res chain seq x y z
N MET A 1 5.04 5.84 -10.00
CA MET A 1 5.96 6.47 -9.02
C MET A 1 6.94 5.41 -8.52
N LYS A 2 8.21 5.75 -8.28
CA LYS A 2 9.20 4.78 -7.77
C LYS A 2 10.02 5.35 -6.63
N GLY A 3 10.36 4.54 -5.62
CA GLY A 3 11.21 4.96 -4.50
C GLY A 3 11.13 4.08 -3.26
N SER A 4 12.01 4.33 -2.28
CA SER A 4 12.09 3.58 -1.02
C SER A 4 10.79 3.59 -0.21
N ALA A 5 10.01 4.67 -0.29
CA ALA A 5 8.68 4.74 0.31
C ALA A 5 7.72 3.71 -0.30
N VAL A 6 7.80 3.47 -1.61
CA VAL A 6 6.96 2.45 -2.27
C VAL A 6 7.38 1.05 -1.84
N VAL A 7 8.69 0.80 -1.67
CA VAL A 7 9.20 -0.48 -1.14
C VAL A 7 8.62 -0.74 0.26
N ALA A 8 8.72 0.25 1.17
CA ALA A 8 8.19 0.13 2.52
C ALA A 8 6.68 -0.13 2.54
N LEU A 9 5.94 0.56 1.65
CA LEU A 9 4.51 0.32 1.46
C LEU A 9 4.24 -1.12 1.00
N GLN A 10 4.92 -1.56 -0.05
CA GLN A 10 4.75 -2.90 -0.63
C GLN A 10 5.04 -4.00 0.40
N GLU A 11 6.12 -3.87 1.19
CA GLU A 11 6.44 -4.79 2.28
C GLU A 11 5.33 -4.81 3.35
N ARG A 12 4.80 -3.64 3.73
CA ARG A 12 3.68 -3.57 4.68
C ARG A 12 2.43 -4.23 4.13
N LEU A 13 2.07 -3.94 2.87
CA LEU A 13 0.92 -4.57 2.20
C LEU A 13 1.10 -6.09 2.06
N ARG A 14 2.35 -6.56 1.91
CA ARG A 14 2.69 -7.98 1.88
C ARG A 14 2.49 -8.62 3.25
N SER A 15 2.90 -7.95 4.33
CA SER A 15 2.65 -8.42 5.71
C SER A 15 1.16 -8.49 6.06
N LEU A 16 0.33 -7.64 5.44
CA LEU A 16 -1.13 -7.67 5.57
C LEU A 16 -1.80 -8.75 4.69
N GLY A 17 -1.02 -9.49 3.88
CA GLY A 17 -1.54 -10.54 3.00
C GLY A 17 -2.31 -10.05 1.77
N VAL A 18 -2.30 -8.73 1.51
CA VAL A 18 -3.05 -8.11 0.39
C VAL A 18 -2.17 -7.81 -0.83
N PHE A 19 -0.85 -7.94 -0.70
CA PHE A 19 0.10 -7.79 -1.80
C PHE A 19 0.90 -9.08 -1.98
N LYS A 20 1.01 -9.56 -3.23
CA LYS A 20 1.72 -10.79 -3.59
C LYS A 20 2.94 -10.56 -4.50
N GLY A 21 3.10 -9.34 -5.01
CA GLY A 21 4.21 -8.95 -5.88
C GLY A 21 5.52 -8.75 -5.11
N ALA A 22 6.59 -8.49 -5.85
CA ALA A 22 7.87 -8.08 -5.28
C ALA A 22 7.78 -6.62 -4.79
N ALA A 23 8.48 -6.32 -3.69
CA ALA A 23 8.67 -4.95 -3.22
C ALA A 23 9.76 -4.25 -4.06
N ASP A 24 9.48 -4.06 -5.34
CA ASP A 24 10.40 -3.47 -6.33
C ASP A 24 10.47 -1.93 -6.25
N GLY A 25 9.66 -1.34 -5.38
CA GLY A 25 9.56 0.10 -5.22
C GLY A 25 8.82 0.79 -6.35
N VAL A 26 8.10 0.05 -7.21
CA VAL A 26 7.31 0.58 -8.33
C VAL A 26 5.82 0.57 -7.98
N PHE A 27 5.22 1.76 -7.93
CA PHE A 27 3.79 1.87 -7.69
C PHE A 27 3.03 1.58 -8.99
N GLY A 28 2.70 0.31 -9.20
CA GLY A 28 1.94 -0.19 -10.35
C GLY A 28 0.50 -0.60 -9.99
N ALA A 29 -0.18 -1.25 -10.93
CA ALA A 29 -1.57 -1.69 -10.77
C ALA A 29 -1.77 -2.68 -9.60
N GLU A 30 -0.80 -3.58 -9.37
CA GLU A 30 -0.84 -4.52 -8.25
C GLU A 30 -0.70 -3.80 -6.90
N THR A 31 0.21 -2.83 -6.81
CA THR A 31 0.38 -2.00 -5.60
C THR A 31 -0.88 -1.19 -5.34
N LEU A 32 -1.47 -0.58 -6.36
CA LEU A 32 -2.73 0.16 -6.25
C LEU A 32 -3.87 -0.74 -5.72
N THR A 33 -3.99 -1.95 -6.26
CA THR A 33 -5.00 -2.91 -5.83
C THR A 33 -4.82 -3.30 -4.37
N ALA A 34 -3.58 -3.56 -3.96
CA ALA A 34 -3.25 -3.88 -2.57
C ALA A 34 -3.49 -2.69 -1.62
N VAL A 35 -3.18 -1.46 -2.05
CA VAL A 35 -3.49 -0.24 -1.28
C VAL A 35 -4.99 -0.14 -1.03
N LYS A 36 -5.83 -0.30 -2.07
CA LYS A 36 -7.28 -0.25 -1.92
C LYS A 36 -7.82 -1.36 -1.02
N ALA A 37 -7.26 -2.56 -1.13
CA ALA A 37 -7.60 -3.67 -0.24
C ALA A 37 -7.25 -3.34 1.23
N ALA A 38 -6.07 -2.76 1.47
CA ALA A 38 -5.70 -2.33 2.82
C ALA A 38 -6.59 -1.19 3.33
N GLN A 39 -6.85 -0.17 2.51
CA GLN A 39 -7.77 0.94 2.83
C GLN A 39 -9.15 0.40 3.23
N ARG A 40 -9.67 -0.59 2.50
CA ARG A 40 -10.91 -1.28 2.86
C ARG A 40 -10.83 -1.95 4.24
N SER A 41 -9.74 -2.68 4.52
CA SER A 41 -9.54 -3.34 5.82
C SER A 41 -9.46 -2.35 6.98
N PHE A 42 -8.91 -1.16 6.74
CA PHE A 42 -8.81 -0.09 7.73
C PHE A 42 -10.00 0.89 7.73
N ARG A 43 -11.07 0.59 6.98
CA ARG A 43 -12.26 1.46 6.83
C ARG A 43 -11.93 2.89 6.36
N LEU A 44 -10.90 3.02 5.53
CA LEU A 44 -10.52 4.25 4.85
C LEU A 44 -11.24 4.35 3.50
N GLU A 45 -11.25 5.56 2.94
CA GLU A 45 -11.65 5.76 1.55
C GLU A 45 -10.70 5.00 0.61
N GLN A 46 -11.26 4.23 -0.33
CA GLN A 46 -10.51 3.34 -1.24
C GLN A 46 -10.05 4.08 -2.50
N ASP A 47 -9.54 5.28 -2.32
CA ASP A 47 -9.06 6.15 -3.41
C ASP A 47 -7.76 5.62 -4.05
N GLY A 48 -7.05 4.71 -3.37
CA GLY A 48 -5.75 4.21 -3.80
C GLY A 48 -4.60 5.21 -3.60
N VAL A 49 -4.86 6.34 -2.93
CA VAL A 49 -3.89 7.38 -2.66
C VAL A 49 -3.23 7.12 -1.32
N VAL A 50 -1.90 7.01 -1.35
CA VAL A 50 -1.10 6.80 -0.14
C VAL A 50 -0.62 8.15 0.39
N GLY A 51 -1.55 8.93 0.93
CA GLY A 51 -1.28 10.18 1.64
C GLY A 51 -0.86 9.96 3.10
N ALA A 52 -0.63 11.04 3.84
CA ALA A 52 -0.23 10.98 5.25
C ALA A 52 -1.22 10.20 6.14
N GLY A 53 -2.53 10.29 5.86
CA GLY A 53 -3.56 9.52 6.55
C GLY A 53 -3.44 8.01 6.30
N THR A 54 -3.30 7.60 5.03
CA THR A 54 -3.09 6.20 4.65
C THR A 54 -1.78 5.66 5.24
N TRP A 55 -0.71 6.46 5.23
CA TRP A 55 0.56 6.09 5.87
C TRP A 55 0.43 5.91 7.38
N SER A 56 -0.28 6.81 8.07
CA SER A 56 -0.49 6.73 9.53
C SER A 56 -1.33 5.52 9.94
N ALA A 57 -2.24 5.08 9.07
CA ALA A 57 -3.03 3.87 9.29
C ALA A 57 -2.24 2.60 8.97
N LEU A 58 -1.43 2.62 7.90
CA LEU A 58 -0.65 1.46 7.46
C LEU A 58 0.58 1.21 8.33
N LEU A 59 1.32 2.24 8.76
CA LEU A 59 2.60 2.11 9.48
C LEU A 59 2.47 2.08 11.01
N ARG A 60 1.24 2.02 11.54
CA ARG A 60 1.04 1.86 12.98
C ARG A 60 1.37 0.45 13.49
#